data_AF-A0A6G3X245-F1
#
_entry.id   AF-A0A6G3X245-F1
#
_cell.length_a   1.000
_cell.length_b   1.000
_cell.length_c   1.000
_cell.angle_alpha   90.00
_cell.angle_beta   90.00
_cell.angle_gamma   90.00
#
_symmetry.space_group_name_H-M   'P 1'
#
loop_
_entity.id
_entity.type
_entity.pdbx_description
1 polymer ?
#
loop_
_entity_poly.entity_id
_entity_poly.type
_entity_poly.pdbx_seq_one_letter_code
_entity_poly.pdbx_strand_id
1 'polypeptide(L)'
;IHQELALVPQLSIAENIFLGHESARRGVIAWPETLRRAAGLLRRVGLDEHPRTRVADIGVSKQQLVEIAKALAKDVGLLILDEPTAALNDE
;
A
#
# COMPACT_ATOMS: atom_id res chain seq x y z
N ILE A 1 -16.14 6.03 -16.05
CA ILE A 1 -15.12 6.86 -15.40
C ILE A 1 -14.34 5.90 -14.51
N HIS A 2 -13.14 5.49 -14.94
CA HIS A 2 -12.29 4.61 -14.12
C HIS A 2 -11.61 5.50 -13.07
N GLN A 3 -11.93 5.27 -11.80
CA GLN A 3 -11.11 5.79 -10.72
C GLN A 3 -9.81 4.98 -10.76
N GLU A 4 -8.78 5.51 -11.40
CA GLU A 4 -7.48 4.83 -11.51
C GLU A 4 -6.88 4.68 -10.10
N LEU A 5 -6.63 3.44 -9.69
CA LEU A 5 -5.82 3.13 -8.53
C LEU A 5 -4.47 3.83 -8.70
N ALA A 6 -4.07 4.66 -7.74
CA ALA A 6 -2.83 5.42 -7.79
C ALA A 6 -1.59 4.56 -7.44
N LEU A 7 -1.61 3.29 -7.84
CA LEU A 7 -0.53 2.33 -7.65
C LEU A 7 0.24 2.16 -8.95
N VAL A 8 1.55 2.00 -8.83
CA VAL A 8 2.45 1.63 -9.93
C VAL A 8 2.53 0.10 -9.98
N PRO A 9 1.97 -0.56 -11.01
CA PRO A 9 1.84 -2.02 -11.04
C PRO A 9 3.19 -2.76 -10.98
N GLN A 10 4.25 -2.15 -11.54
CA GLN A 10 5.59 -2.72 -11.62
C GLN A 10 6.35 -2.68 -10.29
N LEU A 11 5.89 -1.85 -9.34
CA LEU A 11 6.50 -1.72 -8.03
C LEU A 11 5.89 -2.72 -7.04
N SER A 12 6.68 -3.09 -6.04
CA SER A 12 6.21 -3.85 -4.89
C SER A 12 5.18 -3.06 -4.09
N ILE A 13 4.42 -3.80 -3.27
CA ILE A 13 3.50 -3.23 -2.30
C ILE A 13 4.23 -2.23 -1.38
N ALA A 14 5.41 -2.60 -0.85
CA ALA A 14 6.19 -1.72 0.01
C ALA A 14 6.66 -0.44 -0.69
N GLU A 15 7.09 -0.55 -1.95
CA GLU A 15 7.48 0.61 -2.75
C GLU A 15 6.29 1.53 -3.00
N ASN A 16 5.12 0.98 -3.34
CA ASN A 16 3.90 1.77 -3.54
C ASN A 16 3.45 2.52 -2.27
N ILE A 17 3.51 1.85 -1.11
CA ILE A 17 3.13 2.43 0.18
C ILE A 17 4.00 3.66 0.54
N PHE A 18 5.30 3.60 0.23
CA PHE A 18 6.26 4.63 0.63
C PHE A 18 6.75 5.51 -0.54
N LEU A 19 6.17 5.39 -1.73
CA LEU A 19 6.56 6.17 -2.89
C LEU A 19 6.45 7.67 -2.62
N GLY A 20 7.55 8.40 -2.78
CA GLY A 20 7.67 9.84 -2.47
C GLY A 20 7.84 10.17 -0.98
N HIS A 21 7.88 9.15 -0.11
CA HIS A 21 8.09 9.27 1.34
C HIS A 21 9.02 8.15 1.85
N GLU A 22 10.02 7.78 1.05
CA GLU A 22 10.92 6.68 1.34
C GLU A 22 11.80 7.00 2.56
N SER A 23 11.95 6.03 3.47
CA SER A 23 12.98 6.13 4.51
C SER A 23 14.35 5.91 3.87
N ALA A 24 15.03 7.00 3.49
CA ALA A 24 16.36 6.97 2.90
C ALA A 24 17.40 7.69 3.77
N ARG A 25 18.63 7.15 3.79
CA ARG A 25 19.80 7.80 4.40
C ARG A 25 20.84 8.03 3.31
N ARG A 26 21.22 9.30 3.09
CA ARG A 26 22.19 9.70 2.04
C ARG A 26 21.81 9.16 0.64
N GLY A 27 20.52 9.17 0.30
CA GLY A 27 20.00 8.69 -0.98
C GLY A 27 19.82 7.16 -1.09
N VAL A 28 20.18 6.39 -0.07
CA VAL A 28 20.00 4.93 -0.04
C VAL A 28 18.77 4.58 0.78
N ILE A 29 17.83 3.85 0.18
CA ILE A 29 16.61 3.37 0.86
C ILE A 29 16.99 2.34 1.93
N ALA A 30 16.47 2.54 3.15
CA ALA A 30 16.61 1.62 4.27
C ALA A 30 15.61 0.45 4.12
N TRP A 31 15.84 -0.42 3.14
CA TRP A 31 14.93 -1.53 2.78
C TRP A 31 14.44 -2.38 3.96
N PRO A 32 15.28 -2.81 4.92
CA PRO A 32 14.80 -3.62 6.05
C PRO A 32 13.74 -2.89 6.88
N GLU A 33 13.91 -1.59 7.08
CA GLU A 33 12.95 -0.77 7.81
C GLU A 33 11.67 -0.54 7.00
N THR A 34 11.80 -0.20 5.72
CA THR A 34 10.67 -0.04 4.79
C THR A 34 9.79 -1.28 4.77
N LEU A 35 10.39 -2.46 4.64
CA LEU A 35 9.68 -3.75 4.61
C LEU A 35 8.99 -4.04 5.95
N ARG A 36 9.66 -3.78 7.07
CA ARG A 36 9.08 -3.96 8.41
C ARG A 36 7.87 -3.04 8.64
N ARG A 37 7.98 -1.77 8.25
CA ARG A 37 6.88 -0.79 8.36
C ARG A 37 5.72 -1.16 7.43
N ALA A 38 6.00 -1.53 6.18
CA ALA A 38 5.00 -2.00 5.23
C ALA A 38 4.24 -3.21 5.79
N ALA A 39 4.94 -4.23 6.29
CA ALA A 39 4.30 -5.40 6.90
C ALA A 39 3.37 -5.04 8.08
N GLY A 40 3.73 -4.02 8.88
CA GLY A 40 2.86 -3.50 9.94
C GLY A 40 1.57 -2.86 9.41
N LEU A 41 1.68 -2.06 8.34
CA LEU A 41 0.53 -1.43 7.70
C LEU A 41 -0.38 -2.45 7.01
N LEU A 42 0.20 -3.44 6.32
CA LEU A 42 -0.56 -4.52 5.68
C LEU A 42 -1.40 -5.30 6.71
N ARG A 43 -0.80 -5.68 7.84
CA ARG A 43 -1.56 -6.30 8.95
C ARG A 43 -2.67 -5.40 9.48
N ARG A 44 -2.43 -4.08 9.58
CA ARG A 44 -3.41 -3.12 10.08
C ARG A 44 -4.64 -2.99 9.17
N VAL A 45 -4.47 -3.18 7.86
CA VAL A 45 -5.58 -3.19 6.88
C VAL A 45 -6.13 -4.59 6.61
N GLY A 46 -5.62 -5.64 7.27
CA GLY A 46 -6.07 -7.02 7.09
C GLY A 46 -5.56 -7.70 5.80
N LEU A 47 -4.51 -7.18 5.17
CA LEU A 47 -3.93 -7.74 3.96
C LEU A 47 -2.77 -8.70 4.31
N ASP A 48 -2.96 -9.99 4.06
CA ASP A 48 -1.92 -11.03 4.22
C ASP A 48 -1.15 -11.23 2.91
N GLU A 49 -0.32 -10.25 2.57
CA GLU A 49 0.58 -10.29 1.42
C GLU A 49 2.01 -9.96 1.82
N HIS A 50 2.98 -10.55 1.12
CA HIS A 50 4.37 -10.22 1.36
C HIS A 50 4.66 -8.80 0.84
N PRO A 51 5.33 -7.89 1.59
CA PRO A 51 5.55 -6.51 1.14
C PRO A 51 6.38 -6.38 -0.15
N ARG A 52 7.12 -7.42 -0.54
CA ARG A 52 7.88 -7.48 -1.81
C ARG A 52 7.06 -7.98 -3.01
N THR A 53 5.84 -8.48 -2.80
CA THR A 53 4.95 -8.85 -3.91
C THR A 53 4.67 -7.61 -4.75
N ARG A 54 4.67 -7.74 -6.09
CA ARG A 54 4.33 -6.63 -6.98
C ARG A 54 2.84 -6.38 -6.94
N VAL A 55 2.45 -5.11 -7.08
CA VAL A 55 1.03 -4.76 -7.13
C VAL A 55 0.33 -5.43 -8.31
N ALA A 56 1.01 -5.59 -9.45
CA ALA A 56 0.47 -6.31 -10.60
C ALA A 56 0.15 -7.80 -10.32
N ASP A 57 0.74 -8.40 -9.29
CA ASP A 57 0.57 -9.82 -8.97
C ASP A 57 -0.59 -10.07 -7.97
N ILE A 58 -1.29 -9.01 -7.50
CA ILE A 58 -2.43 -9.11 -6.59
C ILE A 58 -3.72 -8.61 -7.25
N GLY A 59 -4.85 -9.22 -6.86
CA GLY A 59 -6.18 -8.83 -7.36
C GLY A 59 -6.60 -7.42 -6.95
N VAL A 60 -7.51 -6.81 -7.70
CA VAL A 60 -7.98 -5.43 -7.52
C VAL A 60 -8.46 -5.15 -6.09
N SER A 61 -9.20 -6.09 -5.49
CA SER A 61 -9.64 -6.00 -4.09
C SER A 61 -8.49 -5.82 -3.10
N LYS A 62 -7.39 -6.56 -3.29
CA LYS A 62 -6.17 -6.43 -2.48
C LYS A 62 -5.43 -5.13 -2.80
N GLN A 63 -5.45 -4.66 -4.04
CA GLN A 63 -4.86 -3.37 -4.42
C GLN A 63 -5.53 -2.20 -3.68
N GLN A 64 -6.85 -2.27 -3.45
CA GLN A 64 -7.53 -1.26 -2.64
C GLN A 64 -7.02 -1.21 -1.19
N LEU A 65 -6.76 -2.37 -0.57
CA LEU A 65 -6.14 -2.44 0.75
C LEU A 65 -4.73 -1.84 0.75
N VAL A 66 -3.98 -1.98 -0.34
CA VAL A 66 -2.67 -1.34 -0.51
C VAL A 66 -2.79 0.19 -0.57
N GLU A 67 -3.81 0.74 -1.25
CA GLU A 67 -4.09 2.19 -1.25
C GLU A 67 -4.43 2.72 0.14
N ILE A 68 -5.25 1.98 0.90
CA ILE A 68 -5.54 2.34 2.30
C ILE A 68 -4.27 2.31 3.14
N ALA A 69 -3.43 1.27 2.99
CA ALA A 69 -2.16 1.16 3.70
C ALA A 69 -1.20 2.32 3.34
N LYS A 70 -1.16 2.73 2.07
CA LYS A 70 -0.40 3.88 1.55
C LYS A 70 -0.89 5.20 2.16
N ALA A 71 -2.19 5.40 2.29
CA ALA A 71 -2.75 6.58 2.95
C ALA A 71 -2.39 6.61 4.44
N LEU A 72 -2.48 5.47 5.14
CA LEU A 72 -2.11 5.34 6.55
C LEU A 72 -0.61 5.54 6.81
N ALA A 73 0.26 5.22 5.84
CA ALA A 73 1.70 5.45 5.93
C ALA A 73 2.07 6.93 6.08
N LYS A 74 1.20 7.86 5.65
CA LYS A 74 1.44 9.31 5.66
C LYS A 74 1.11 9.99 7.00
N ASP A 75 0.85 9.20 8.05
CA ASP A 75 0.51 9.70 9.39
C ASP A 75 -0.63 10.74 9.39
N VAL A 76 -1.75 10.36 8.75
CA VAL A 76 -2.92 11.24 8.61
C VAL A 76 -3.80 11.21 9.85
N GLY A 77 -4.24 12.38 10.33
CA GLY A 77 -5.16 12.50 11.48
C GLY A 77 -6.63 12.18 11.17
N LEU A 78 -7.03 12.26 9.90
CA LEU A 78 -8.36 11.90 9.39
C LEU A 78 -8.20 11.32 7.97
N LEU A 79 -8.68 10.10 7.77
CA LEU A 79 -8.76 9.44 6.46
C LEU A 79 -10.23 9.30 6.07
N ILE A 80 -10.65 9.99 5.01
CA ILE A 80 -11.99 9.84 4.43
C ILE A 80 -11.85 8.91 3.23
N LEU A 81 -12.62 7.83 3.23
CA LEU A 81 -12.72 6.88 2.14
C LEU A 81 -14.14 6.99 1.58
N ASP A 82 -14.27 7.31 0.30
CA ASP A 82 -15.53 7.25 -0.42
C ASP A 82 -15.67 5.85 -1.04
N GLU A 83 -16.78 5.16 -0.79
CA GLU A 83 -17.06 3.79 -1.29
C GLU A 83 -15.98 2.70 -1.00
N PRO A 84 -15.42 2.56 0.23
CA PRO A 84 -14.33 1.60 0.48
C PRO A 84 -14.74 0.12 0.41
N THR A 85 -16.02 -0.16 0.63
CA THR A 85 -16.57 -1.52 0.72
C THR A 85 -16.82 -2.19 -0.62
N ALA A 86 -16.92 -1.42 -1.72
CA ALA A 86 -17.19 -1.97 -3.05
C ALA A 86 -16.10 -2.94 -3.53
N ALA A 87 -14.86 -2.82 -3.02
CA ALA A 87 -13.74 -3.67 -3.37
C ALA A 87 -13.56 -4.90 -2.44
N LEU A 88 -14.25 -4.96 -1.31
CA LEU A 88 -14.06 -5.99 -0.27
C LEU A 88 -15.10 -7.13 -0.34
N ASN A 89 -16.08 -7.03 -1.23
CA ASN A 89 -17.24 -7.93 -1.32
C ASN A 89 -17.20 -8.91 -2.51
N ASP A 90 -16.02 -9.36 -2.94
CA ASP A 90 -15.92 -10.49 -3.87
C ASP A 90 -15.16 -11.62 -3.17
N GLU A 91 -15.88 -12.74 -2.97
CA GLU A 91 -15.49 -13.99 -2.26
C GLU A 91 -14.11 -14.57 -2.63
#